data_AF-A0A949ES05-F1
#
_entry.id   AF-A0A949ES05-F1
#
_cell.length_a   1.000
_cell.length_b   1.000
_cell.length_c   1.000
_cell.angle_alpha   90.00
_cell.angle_beta   90.00
_cell.angle_gamma   90.00
#
_symmetry.space_group_name_H-M   'P 1'
#
loop_
_entity.id
_entity.type
_entity.pdbx_description
1 polymer ?
#
loop_
_entity_poly.entity_id
_entity_poly.type
_entity_poly.pdbx_seq_one_letter_code
_entity_poly.pdbx_strand_id
1 'polypeptide(L)' 'MFCFQCQETAKNTGCTIKGVCGKPEETANLQDLLIYVLKGISIYGEKA' A
#
# COMPACT_ATOMS: atom_id res chain seq x y z
N MET A 1 -0.96 -7.10 -6.45
CA MET A 1 -1.16 -6.29 -5.21
C MET A 1 -0.86 -7.14 -3.98
N PHE A 2 -0.51 -6.53 -2.85
CA PHE A 2 -0.63 -7.16 -1.54
C PHE A 2 -1.00 -6.10 -0.52
N CYS A 3 -2.21 -6.16 0.05
CA CYS A 3 -2.70 -5.13 0.97
C CYS A 3 -3.43 -5.77 2.15
N PHE A 4 -3.00 -5.44 3.37
CA PHE A 4 -3.50 -6.01 4.62
C PHE A 4 -3.79 -4.95 5.71
N GLN A 5 -3.92 -3.68 5.32
CA GLN A 5 -3.93 -2.56 6.27
C GLN A 5 -5.25 -2.38 7.05
N CYS A 6 -6.37 -2.89 6.53
CA CYS A 6 -7.68 -2.78 7.17
C CYS A 6 -8.12 -4.13 7.74
N GLN A 7 -8.98 -4.08 8.75
CA GLN A 7 -9.53 -5.26 9.42
C GLN A 7 -10.29 -6.19 8.45
N GLU A 8 -10.92 -5.63 7.41
CA GLU A 8 -11.71 -6.36 6.42
C GLU A 8 -10.87 -7.08 5.34
N THR A 9 -9.55 -7.15 5.49
CA THR A 9 -8.68 -7.81 4.49
C THR A 9 -9.08 -9.26 4.23
N ALA A 10 -8.88 -9.75 3.00
CA ALA A 10 -9.30 -11.08 2.60
C ALA A 10 -8.72 -12.17 3.52
N LYS A 11 -9.61 -13.03 4.03
CA LYS A 11 -9.29 -14.13 4.96
C LYS A 11 -8.53 -13.68 6.23
N ASN A 12 -8.62 -12.41 6.61
CA ASN A 12 -7.83 -11.82 7.69
C ASN A 12 -6.29 -12.03 7.52
N THR A 13 -5.82 -12.07 6.26
CA THR A 13 -4.40 -12.26 5.91
C THR A 13 -3.89 -11.20 4.95
N GLY A 14 -4.57 -10.98 3.82
CA GLY A 14 -4.10 -10.06 2.78
C GLY A 14 -4.94 -10.14 1.51
N CYS A 15 -5.26 -8.99 0.92
CA CYS A 15 -5.87 -8.90 -0.39
C CYS A 15 -4.77 -9.04 -1.47
N THR A 16 -4.87 -10.06 -2.33
CA THR A 16 -3.85 -10.39 -3.34
C THR A 16 -4.29 -10.18 -4.79
N ILE A 17 -5.60 -10.06 -5.06
CA ILE A 17 -6.17 -9.88 -6.42
C ILE A 17 -6.94 -8.55 -6.53
N LYS A 18 -7.93 -8.34 -5.65
CA LYS A 18 -8.67 -7.09 -5.48
C LYS A 18 -8.96 -6.89 -4.00
N GLY A 19 -8.95 -5.64 -3.52
CA GLY A 19 -9.31 -5.33 -2.14
C GLY A 19 -10.78 -5.61 -1.85
N VAL A 20 -11.08 -6.10 -0.63
CA VAL A 20 -12.47 -6.24 -0.14
C VAL A 20 -13.20 -4.88 -0.16
N CYS A 21 -12.47 -3.80 0.14
CA CYS A 21 -12.94 -2.41 0.00
C CYS A 21 -13.12 -1.92 -1.45
N GLY A 22 -12.92 -2.78 -2.45
CA GLY A 22 -13.06 -2.45 -3.87
C GLY A 22 -11.79 -1.94 -4.55
N LYS A 23 -10.68 -1.71 -3.83
CA LYS A 23 -9.41 -1.23 -4.39
C LYS A 23 -8.87 -2.17 -5.49
N PRO A 24 -8.73 -1.72 -6.75
CA PRO A 24 -8.15 -2.54 -7.81
C PRO A 24 -6.63 -2.68 -7.64
N GLU A 25 -6.04 -3.67 -8.31
CA GLU A 25 -4.62 -3.98 -8.20
C GLU A 25 -3.73 -2.78 -8.55
N GLU A 26 -3.99 -2.09 -9.66
CA GLU A 26 -3.20 -0.93 -10.10
C GLU A 26 -3.19 0.18 -9.05
N THR A 27 -4.35 0.51 -8.47
CA THR A 27 -4.44 1.51 -7.40
C THR A 27 -3.65 1.09 -6.16
N ALA A 28 -3.65 -0.19 -5.79
CA ALA A 28 -2.84 -0.65 -4.67
C ALA A 28 -1.34 -0.52 -4.96
N ASN A 29 -0.89 -0.95 -6.14
CA ASN A 29 0.52 -0.87 -6.52
C ASN A 29 0.99 0.60 -6.64
N LEU A 30 0.15 1.52 -7.10
CA LEU A 30 0.45 2.95 -7.11
C LEU A 30 0.53 3.56 -5.70
N GLN A 31 -0.31 3.12 -4.76
CA GLN A 31 -0.20 3.51 -3.35
C GLN A 31 1.10 2.99 -2.73
N ASP A 32 1.52 1.76 -3.06
CA ASP A 32 2.80 1.21 -2.63
C ASP A 32 3.99 2.04 -3.16
N LEU A 33 3.94 2.42 -4.44
CA LEU A 33 4.96 3.29 -5.05
C LEU A 33 4.98 4.69 -4.43
N LEU A 34 3.81 5.27 -4.12
CA LEU A 34 3.71 6.55 -3.44
C LEU A 34 4.41 6.49 -2.07
N ILE A 35 4.13 5.45 -1.27
CA ILE A 35 4.79 5.27 0.03
C ILE A 35 6.30 5.08 -0.13
N TYR A 36 6.74 4.35 -1.16
CA TYR A 36 8.17 4.19 -1.45
C TYR A 36 8.86 5.53 -1.72
N VAL A 37 8.26 6.39 -2.56
CA VAL A 37 8.81 7.72 -2.85
C VAL A 37 8.80 8.61 -1.61
N LEU A 38 7.73 8.58 -0.80
CA LEU A 38 7.65 9.33 0.45
C LEU A 38 8.76 8.94 1.44
N LYS A 39 9.10 7.65 1.53
CA LYS A 39 10.27 7.18 2.30
C LYS A 39 11.58 7.71 1.73
N GLY A 40 11.71 7.82 0.41
CA GLY A 40 12.85 8.45 -0.24
C GLY A 40 12.99 9.93 0.13
N ILE A 41 11.88 10.67 0.12
CA ILE A 41 11.84 12.09 0.53
C ILE A 41 12.24 12.23 2.02
N SER A 42 11.73 11.35 2.89
CA SER A 42 12.04 11.43 4.32
C SER A 42 13.54 11.25 4.62
N ILE A 43 14.27 10.46 3.83
CA ILE A 43 15.74 10.31 3.98
C ILE A 43 16.46 11.64 3.80
N TYR A 44 16.05 12.45 2.83
CA TYR A 44 16.65 13.77 2.61
C TYR A 44 16.14 14.79 3.64
N GLY A 45 14.86 14.70 4.02
CA GLY A 45 14.26 15.54 5.05
C GLY A 45 14.90 15.35 6.44
N GLU A 46 15.30 14.13 6.79
CA GLU A 46 16.00 13.83 8.06
C GLU A 46 17.45 14.33 8.07
N LYS A 47 18.09 14.44 6.90
CA LYS A 47 19.49 14.86 6.75
C LYS A 47 19.69 16.37 6.59
N ALA A 48 18.61 17.14 6.46
CA ALA A 48 18.63 18.60 6.31
C ALA A 48 18.66 19.29 7.68
#